data_AF-A0A1D8R036-F1
#
_entry.id   AF-A0A1D8R036-F1
#
_cell.length_a   1.000
_cell.length_b   1.000
_cell.length_c   1.000
_cell.angle_alpha   90.00
_cell.angle_beta   90.00
_cell.angle_gamma   90.00
#
_symmetry.space_group_name_H-M   'P 1'
#
loop_
_entity.id
_entity.type
_entity.pdbx_description
1 polymer ?
#
loop_
_entity_poly.entity_id
_entity_poly.type
_entity_poly.pdbx_seq_one_letter_code
_entity_poly.pdbx_strand_id
1 'polypeptide(L)'
;MSANDSDGLPVSQEDDFTKTKWVRVMGEYSCEGIWERNGCPADPDELPITDTLRQRLLAWADRYNDYDFPPNEESPPFDLEAFSEEGLTIARAIKAELPEWTVIYFDEFLCDYKARFQPRSEYEYEVECPPT
;
A
#
# COMPACT_ATOMS: atom_id res chain seq x y z
N MET A 1 15.27 -32.06 -33.63
CA MET A 1 15.25 -32.59 -32.25
C MET A 1 16.42 -31.96 -31.52
N SER A 2 16.18 -30.89 -30.75
CA SER A 2 16.03 -30.91 -29.28
C SER A 2 17.37 -30.52 -28.64
N ALA A 3 17.49 -29.64 -27.66
CA ALA A 3 16.57 -28.74 -26.97
C ALA A 3 17.44 -27.64 -26.31
N ASN A 4 16.80 -26.53 -25.95
CA ASN A 4 17.38 -25.34 -25.32
C ASN A 4 18.21 -25.66 -24.06
N ASP A 5 19.42 -25.10 -24.01
CA ASP A 5 20.13 -24.84 -22.76
C ASP A 5 19.45 -23.61 -22.13
N SER A 6 18.85 -23.83 -20.96
CA SER A 6 18.00 -22.85 -20.29
C SER A 6 18.87 -21.82 -19.60
N ASP A 7 18.75 -20.59 -20.07
CA ASP A 7 19.23 -19.38 -19.44
C ASP A 7 18.78 -19.37 -17.97
N GLY A 8 19.73 -19.56 -17.07
CA GLY A 8 19.52 -19.44 -15.63
C GLY A 8 19.26 -17.98 -15.30
N LEU A 9 18.00 -17.55 -15.45
CA LEU A 9 17.53 -16.29 -14.90
C LEU A 9 17.86 -16.27 -13.41
N PRO A 10 18.49 -15.20 -12.89
CA PRO A 10 18.69 -15.09 -11.45
C PRO A 10 17.32 -15.10 -10.78
N VAL A 11 17.13 -16.07 -9.89
CA VAL A 11 16.01 -16.11 -8.94
C VAL A 11 15.98 -14.74 -8.26
N SER A 12 14.92 -13.98 -8.54
CA SER A 12 14.65 -12.71 -7.88
C SER A 12 14.74 -12.94 -6.38
N GLN A 13 15.66 -12.23 -5.74
CA GLN A 13 15.90 -12.31 -4.31
C GLN A 13 14.60 -11.92 -3.61
N GLU A 14 13.91 -12.89 -3.01
CA GLU A 14 12.74 -12.68 -2.18
C GLU A 14 13.19 -11.83 -0.98
N ASP A 15 12.98 -10.51 -1.07
CA ASP A 15 13.27 -9.55 -0.01
C ASP A 15 12.20 -9.69 1.07
N ASP A 16 12.29 -10.79 1.81
CA ASP A 16 11.47 -11.12 2.98
C ASP A 16 11.13 -9.87 3.83
N PHE A 17 9.83 -9.61 3.98
CA PHE A 17 9.23 -8.51 4.74
C PHE A 17 9.90 -8.25 6.10
N THR A 18 10.34 -9.31 6.76
CA THR A 18 10.86 -9.24 8.12
C THR A 18 12.29 -8.72 8.19
N LYS A 19 13.02 -8.69 7.06
CA LYS A 19 14.42 -8.21 7.00
C LYS A 19 14.53 -6.70 6.85
N THR A 20 13.58 -6.08 6.16
CA THR A 20 13.67 -4.64 5.83
C THR A 20 12.88 -3.74 6.79
N LYS A 21 11.96 -4.31 7.60
CA LYS A 21 11.11 -3.58 8.56
C LYS A 21 10.54 -2.29 7.96
N TRP A 22 10.05 -2.41 6.74
CA TRP A 22 9.58 -1.29 5.93
C TRP A 22 8.31 -1.72 5.22
N VAL A 23 7.27 -0.89 5.29
CA VAL A 23 6.03 -1.12 4.56
C VAL A 23 5.47 0.21 4.09
N ARG A 24 4.87 0.22 2.91
CA ARG A 24 4.06 1.34 2.46
C ARG A 24 2.59 0.93 2.37
N VAL A 25 1.72 1.78 2.90
CA VAL A 25 0.27 1.69 2.77
C VAL A 25 -0.17 2.62 1.65
N MET A 26 -0.83 2.08 0.64
CA MET A 26 -1.23 2.80 -0.58
C MET A 26 -2.39 2.05 -1.26
N GLY A 27 -3.45 2.76 -1.60
CA GLY A 27 -4.55 2.24 -2.40
C GLY A 27 -4.14 2.13 -3.87
N GLU A 28 -4.25 0.94 -4.45
CA GLU A 28 -4.14 0.73 -5.89
C GLU A 28 -5.11 -0.37 -6.32
N TYR A 29 -5.58 -0.26 -7.56
CA TYR A 29 -6.40 -1.31 -8.18
C TYR A 29 -5.69 -2.66 -8.17
N SER A 30 -6.45 -3.70 -7.84
CA SER A 30 -6.00 -5.10 -7.80
C SER A 30 -4.86 -5.36 -6.81
N CYS A 31 -4.70 -4.51 -5.79
CA CYS A 31 -3.73 -4.67 -4.72
C CYS A 31 -4.41 -4.69 -3.35
N GLU A 32 -3.74 -5.29 -2.37
CA GLU A 32 -4.25 -5.49 -1.01
C GLU A 32 -3.84 -4.35 -0.04
N GLY A 33 -3.46 -3.19 -0.60
CA GLY A 33 -3.23 -1.95 0.13
C GLY A 33 -1.83 -1.80 0.74
N ILE A 34 -0.93 -2.79 0.58
CA ILE A 34 0.45 -2.70 1.06
C ILE A 34 1.49 -3.02 -0.01
N TRP A 35 2.66 -2.42 0.18
CA TRP A 35 3.76 -2.40 -0.78
C TRP A 35 5.10 -2.55 -0.10
N GLU A 36 6.00 -3.24 -0.79
CA GLU A 36 7.41 -3.35 -0.47
C GLU A 36 8.20 -2.11 -0.90
N ARG A 37 9.42 -1.97 -0.35
CA ARG A 37 10.32 -0.85 -0.64
C ARG A 37 10.77 -0.81 -2.10
N ASN A 38 10.86 -1.97 -2.74
CA ASN A 38 11.19 -2.11 -4.16
C ASN A 38 10.04 -1.64 -5.09
N GLY A 39 8.86 -1.33 -4.53
CA GLY A 39 7.68 -0.94 -5.28
C GLY A 39 6.86 -2.12 -5.80
N CYS A 40 7.05 -3.33 -5.28
CA CYS A 40 6.19 -4.48 -5.54
C CYS A 40 5.00 -4.50 -4.56
N PRO A 41 3.81 -4.95 -5.00
CA PRO A 41 2.72 -5.28 -4.08
C PRO A 41 3.17 -6.37 -3.10
N ALA A 42 2.61 -6.30 -1.91
CA ALA A 42 2.95 -7.13 -0.77
C ALA A 42 1.76 -7.98 -0.35
N ASP A 43 2.03 -9.18 0.17
CA ASP A 43 0.99 -9.99 0.81
C ASP A 43 0.79 -9.53 2.26
N PRO A 44 -0.41 -9.05 2.66
CA PRO A 44 -0.71 -8.69 4.03
C PRO A 44 -0.36 -9.80 5.01
N ASP A 45 -0.52 -11.08 4.65
CA ASP A 45 -0.22 -12.28 5.47
C ASP A 45 1.22 -12.38 5.94
N GLU A 46 2.13 -11.66 5.29
CA GLU A 46 3.53 -11.55 5.70
C GLU A 46 3.78 -10.41 6.70
N LEU A 47 2.83 -9.48 6.85
CA LEU A 47 2.93 -8.38 7.81
C LEU A 47 2.57 -8.88 9.23
N PRO A 48 3.45 -8.71 10.22
CA PRO A 48 3.25 -9.21 11.58
C PRO A 48 2.31 -8.30 12.41
N ILE A 49 1.11 -8.06 11.88
CA ILE A 49 0.02 -7.31 12.51
C ILE A 49 -1.13 -8.24 12.93
N THR A 50 -2.01 -7.73 13.78
CA THR A 50 -3.22 -8.44 14.21
C THR A 50 -4.18 -8.71 13.06
N ASP A 51 -4.90 -9.83 13.13
CA ASP A 51 -5.91 -10.20 12.11
C ASP A 51 -7.01 -9.14 11.96
N THR A 52 -7.36 -8.45 13.05
CA THR A 52 -8.34 -7.37 13.03
C THR A 52 -7.84 -6.19 12.18
N LEU A 53 -6.57 -5.80 12.34
CA LEU A 53 -5.98 -4.71 11.55
C LEU A 53 -5.81 -5.12 10.09
N ARG A 54 -5.39 -6.36 9.84
CA ARG A 54 -5.31 -6.97 8.50
C ARG A 54 -6.64 -6.94 7.77
N GLN A 55 -7.72 -7.39 8.42
CA GLN A 55 -9.07 -7.35 7.84
C GLN A 55 -9.52 -5.92 7.53
N ARG A 56 -9.18 -4.95 8.39
CA ARG A 56 -9.48 -3.54 8.15
C ARG A 56 -8.71 -2.98 6.96
N LEU A 57 -7.44 -3.34 6.80
CA LEU A 57 -6.61 -3.00 5.63
C LEU A 57 -7.23 -3.55 4.35
N LEU A 58 -7.56 -4.84 4.32
CA LEU A 58 -8.18 -5.49 3.16
C LEU A 58 -9.52 -4.84 2.78
N ALA A 59 -10.38 -4.58 3.76
CA ALA A 59 -11.67 -3.91 3.53
C ALA A 59 -11.52 -2.44 3.06
N TRP A 60 -10.41 -1.78 3.42
CA TRP A 60 -10.07 -0.47 2.86
C TRP A 60 -9.59 -0.60 1.42
N ALA A 61 -8.67 -1.51 1.11
CA ALA A 61 -8.19 -1.73 -0.25
C ALA A 61 -9.32 -2.14 -1.21
N ASP A 62 -10.24 -3.00 -0.76
CA ASP A 62 -11.40 -3.44 -1.55
C ASP A 62 -12.34 -2.30 -1.93
N ARG A 63 -12.50 -1.27 -1.08
CA ARG A 63 -13.28 -0.07 -1.46
C ARG A 63 -12.70 0.66 -2.67
N TYR A 64 -11.38 0.64 -2.83
CA TYR A 64 -10.73 1.23 -4.00
C TYR A 64 -10.97 0.37 -5.24
N ASN A 65 -11.03 -0.96 -5.09
CA ASN A 65 -11.35 -1.90 -6.17
C ASN A 65 -12.82 -1.81 -6.63
N ASP A 66 -13.74 -1.50 -5.71
CA ASP A 66 -15.16 -1.30 -6.02
C ASP A 66 -15.45 0.02 -6.75
N TYR A 67 -14.46 0.92 -6.85
CA TYR A 67 -14.62 2.15 -7.60
C TYR A 67 -14.37 1.92 -9.10
N ASP A 68 -15.37 2.20 -9.93
CA ASP A 68 -15.20 2.17 -11.38
C ASP A 68 -14.33 3.36 -11.83
N PHE A 69 -13.20 3.08 -12.47
CA PHE A 69 -12.43 4.09 -13.19
C PHE A 69 -12.22 3.73 -14.67
N PRO A 70 -12.66 4.59 -15.62
CA PRO A 70 -13.32 5.88 -15.39
C PRO A 70 -14.75 5.71 -14.86
N PRO A 71 -15.20 6.60 -13.95
CA PRO A 71 -16.56 6.54 -13.43
C PRO A 71 -17.56 6.77 -14.57
N ASN A 72 -18.65 6.01 -14.57
CA ASN A 72 -19.80 6.24 -15.43
C ASN A 72 -20.86 7.08 -14.68
N GLU A 73 -21.95 7.46 -15.35
CA GLU A 73 -23.00 8.30 -14.75
C GLU A 73 -23.74 7.61 -13.58
N GLU A 74 -23.63 6.29 -13.44
CA GLU A 74 -24.24 5.48 -12.38
C GLU A 74 -23.23 5.12 -11.27
N SER A 75 -21.94 5.41 -11.44
CA SER A 75 -20.91 5.15 -10.44
C SER A 75 -21.19 5.98 -9.18
N PRO A 76 -21.18 5.37 -7.97
CA PRO A 76 -21.32 6.12 -6.75
C PRO A 76 -20.16 7.13 -6.62
N PRO A 77 -20.40 8.30 -6.00
CA PRO A 77 -19.32 9.24 -5.73
C PRO A 77 -18.30 8.56 -4.81
N PHE A 78 -17.03 8.59 -5.19
CA PHE A 78 -15.95 8.12 -4.34
C PHE A 78 -15.43 9.27 -3.50
N ASP A 79 -15.61 9.13 -2.19
CA ASP A 79 -15.09 10.07 -1.21
C ASP A 79 -13.60 9.78 -0.99
N LEU A 80 -12.76 10.41 -1.82
CA LEU A 80 -11.32 10.26 -1.78
C LEU A 80 -10.74 10.79 -0.45
N GLU A 81 -11.33 11.84 0.12
CA GLU A 81 -10.90 12.39 1.41
C GLU A 81 -11.15 11.38 2.53
N ALA A 82 -12.37 10.83 2.63
CA ALA A 82 -12.69 9.81 3.63
C ALA A 82 -11.90 8.50 3.41
N PHE A 83 -11.60 8.15 2.15
CA PHE A 83 -10.73 7.02 1.83
C PHE A 83 -9.31 7.23 2.38
N SER A 84 -8.72 8.40 2.13
CA SER A 84 -7.37 8.71 2.60
C SER A 84 -7.29 8.93 4.12
N GLU A 85 -8.34 9.46 4.76
CA GLU A 85 -8.38 9.54 6.23
C GLU A 85 -8.37 8.15 6.89
N GLU A 86 -9.12 7.20 6.34
CA GLU A 86 -9.18 5.83 6.83
C GLU A 86 -7.86 5.08 6.54
N GLY A 87 -7.27 5.29 5.37
CA GLY A 87 -5.94 4.76 5.01
C GLY A 87 -4.85 5.23 5.97
N LEU A 88 -4.83 6.52 6.29
CA LEU A 88 -3.91 7.08 7.28
C LEU A 88 -4.14 6.49 8.68
N THR A 89 -5.39 6.26 9.06
CA THR A 89 -5.71 5.64 10.36
C THR A 89 -5.23 4.20 10.43
N ILE A 90 -5.32 3.44 9.33
CA ILE A 90 -4.75 2.10 9.21
C ILE A 90 -3.22 2.15 9.31
N ALA A 91 -2.56 3.04 8.58
CA ALA A 91 -1.11 3.19 8.62
C ALA A 91 -0.59 3.54 10.03
N ARG A 92 -1.32 4.40 10.76
CA ARG A 92 -1.03 4.70 12.18
C ARG A 92 -1.19 3.48 13.08
N ALA A 93 -2.23 2.67 12.86
CA ALA A 93 -2.42 1.44 13.62
C ALA A 93 -1.30 0.41 13.33
N ILE A 94 -0.86 0.30 12.08
CA ILE A 94 0.30 -0.54 11.71
C ILE A 94 1.55 -0.04 12.42
N LYS A 95 1.82 1.26 12.42
CA LYS A 95 2.95 1.86 13.14
C LYS A 95 2.88 1.63 14.66
N ALA A 96 1.68 1.62 15.24
CA ALA A 96 1.50 1.34 16.66
C ALA A 96 1.80 -0.13 17.03
N GLU A 97 1.42 -1.08 16.17
CA GLU A 97 1.78 -2.50 16.35
C GLU A 97 3.25 -2.79 16.00
N LEU A 98 3.82 -2.03 15.07
CA LEU A 98 5.18 -2.16 14.55
C LEU A 98 6.01 -0.88 14.74
N PRO A 99 6.30 -0.47 16.00
CA PRO A 99 6.94 0.83 16.27
C PRO A 99 8.34 0.96 15.65
N GLU A 100 9.06 -0.17 15.57
CA GLU A 100 10.42 -0.26 15.01
C GLU A 100 10.45 -0.31 13.48
N TRP A 101 9.29 -0.32 12.81
CA TRP A 101 9.19 -0.37 11.35
C TRP A 101 9.04 1.02 10.77
N THR A 102 9.64 1.26 9.61
CA THR A 102 9.31 2.43 8.79
C THR A 102 7.98 2.15 8.09
N VAL A 103 6.94 2.91 8.45
CA VAL A 103 5.62 2.80 7.83
C VAL A 103 5.40 4.05 7.01
N ILE A 104 5.37 3.90 5.69
CA ILE A 104 5.09 5.00 4.76
C ILE A 104 3.61 4.99 4.43
N TYR A 105 2.98 6.16 4.47
CA TYR A 105 1.62 6.33 3.97
C TYR A 105 1.65 7.14 2.69
N PHE A 106 0.90 6.69 1.69
CA PHE A 106 0.60 7.45 0.48
C PHE A 106 -0.82 8.01 0.60
N ASP A 107 -0.93 9.33 0.56
CA ASP A 107 -2.17 10.08 0.71
C ASP A 107 -2.75 10.39 -0.67
N GLU A 108 -3.73 9.60 -1.08
CA GLU A 108 -4.36 9.71 -2.41
C GLU A 108 -5.09 11.04 -2.59
N PHE A 109 -5.62 11.62 -1.51
CA PHE A 109 -6.28 12.93 -1.54
C PHE A 109 -5.30 14.08 -1.77
N LEU A 110 -4.09 13.99 -1.23
CA LEU A 110 -3.03 15.00 -1.45
C LEU A 110 -2.28 14.81 -2.78
N CYS A 111 -2.38 13.64 -3.40
CA CYS A 111 -1.72 13.35 -4.67
C CYS A 111 -2.43 14.04 -5.85
N ASP A 112 -1.79 15.04 -6.44
CA ASP A 112 -2.26 15.63 -7.71
C ASP A 112 -1.67 14.86 -8.90
N TYR A 113 -2.43 13.89 -9.40
CA TYR A 113 -2.07 13.10 -10.58
C TYR A 113 -1.81 13.92 -11.85
N LYS A 114 -2.21 15.21 -11.90
CA LYS A 114 -1.95 16.12 -13.04
C LYS A 114 -0.67 16.94 -12.82
N ALA A 115 -0.25 17.15 -11.58
CA ALA A 115 0.96 17.91 -11.25
C ALA A 115 2.21 17.02 -11.26
N ARG A 116 2.80 16.86 -12.45
CA ARG A 116 4.03 16.06 -12.66
C ARG A 116 5.26 16.47 -11.82
N PHE A 117 5.24 17.66 -11.23
CA PHE A 117 6.35 18.19 -10.44
C PHE A 117 6.01 18.30 -8.94
N GLN A 118 4.85 17.80 -8.50
CA GLN A 118 4.53 17.75 -7.09
C GLN A 118 5.59 16.89 -6.37
N PRO A 119 6.30 17.43 -5.36
CA PRO A 119 7.23 16.67 -4.56
C PRO A 119 6.53 15.50 -3.86
N ARG A 120 7.10 14.28 -3.95
CA ARG A 120 6.54 13.09 -3.29
C ARG A 120 6.32 13.28 -1.80
N SER A 121 7.17 14.05 -1.13
CA SER A 121 7.04 14.34 0.31
C SER A 121 5.76 15.10 0.70
N GLU A 122 5.02 15.66 -0.27
CA GLU A 122 3.74 16.33 0.00
C GLU A 122 2.57 15.35 0.15
N TYR A 123 2.68 14.13 -0.38
CA TYR A 123 1.62 13.12 -0.34
C TYR A 123 2.12 11.74 0.07
N GLU A 124 3.42 11.53 0.25
CA GLU A 124 4.00 10.27 0.71
C GLU A 124 4.98 10.54 1.84
N TYR A 125 4.67 10.06 3.03
CA TYR A 125 5.41 10.40 4.25
C TYR A 125 5.43 9.24 5.24
N GLU A 126 6.45 9.23 6.10
CA GLU A 126 6.52 8.28 7.21
C GLU A 126 5.49 8.64 8.27
N VAL A 127 4.74 7.64 8.73
CA VAL A 127 3.78 7.78 9.82
C VAL A 127 4.53 7.70 11.13
N GLU A 128 4.40 8.74 11.94
CA GLU A 128 4.92 8.75 13.29
C GLU A 128 4.03 7.94 14.23
N CYS A 129 4.64 7.32 15.23
CA CYS A 129 3.88 6.64 16.27
C CYS A 129 3.02 7.68 17.00
N PRO A 130 1.70 7.46 17.16
CA PRO A 130 0.87 8.39 17.91
C PRO A 130 1.40 8.54 19.34
N PRO A 131 1.45 9.76 19.91
CA PRO A 131 1.84 9.94 21.30
C PRO A 131 0.88 9.15 22.20
N THR A 132 1.44 8.39 23.14
CA THR A 132 0.72 7.53 24.08
C THR A 132 -0.02 8.34 25.14
#